data_AF-F2IG39-F1
#
_entry.id   AF-F2IG39-F1
#
_cell.length_a   1.000
_cell.length_b   1.000
_cell.length_c   1.000
_cell.angle_alpha   90.00
_cell.angle_beta   90.00
_cell.angle_gamma   90.00
#
_symmetry.space_group_name_H-M   'P 1'
#
loop_
_entity.id
_entity.type
_entity.pdbx_description
1 polymer ?
#
loop_
_entity_poly.entity_id
_entity_poly.type
_entity_poly.pdbx_seq_one_letter_code
_entity_poly.pdbx_strand_id
1 'polypeptide(L)'
;MKNVFRILVGLLAIGAVSSCGEKEAEKVKVDVAEKTPDYKAYDLVQNLKIVKDLQEVALSKNQKISLQLRKDLLNGSNGYYWFQVVQEIGPTKLVKLNVKVRETTFKVTILDDNNGADLTPEEYAKKYPVKKN
;
A
#
# COMPACT_ATOMS: atom_id res chain seq x y z
N MET A 1 34.00 22.84 47.60
CA MET A 1 33.41 22.39 48.88
C MET A 1 32.41 21.27 48.63
N LYS A 2 32.47 20.21 49.44
CA LYS A 2 31.54 19.05 49.58
C LYS A 2 31.59 17.91 48.53
N ASN A 3 32.59 17.01 48.62
CA ASN A 3 32.53 15.69 49.31
C ASN A 3 31.10 15.11 49.52
N VAL A 4 30.67 13.89 49.13
CA VAL A 4 31.05 12.48 49.51
C VAL A 4 30.01 11.56 48.79
N PHE A 5 30.34 10.58 47.92
CA PHE A 5 30.75 9.16 48.16
C PHE A 5 29.58 8.12 48.13
N ARG A 6 29.91 6.92 47.61
CA ARG A 6 29.27 5.57 47.73
C ARG A 6 28.27 5.18 46.61
N ILE A 7 28.64 4.37 45.62
CA ILE A 7 29.04 2.92 45.55
C ILE A 7 27.88 1.96 45.86
N LEU A 8 27.62 1.02 44.93
CA LEU A 8 27.17 -0.40 45.01
C LEU A 8 26.19 -0.65 43.84
N VAL A 9 26.16 -1.69 43.01
CA VAL A 9 26.79 -3.01 42.77
C VAL A 9 26.55 -3.22 41.26
N GLY A 10 27.48 -3.58 40.37
CA GLY A 10 28.30 -4.78 40.44
C GLY A 10 27.53 -6.04 39.99
N LEU A 11 26.99 -6.09 38.78
CA LEU A 11 26.73 -7.39 38.13
C LEU A 11 27.33 -7.41 36.72
N LEU A 12 28.55 -7.93 36.66
CA LEU A 12 29.13 -8.51 35.45
C LEU A 12 28.37 -9.81 35.15
N ALA A 13 27.74 -9.88 33.98
CA ALA A 13 27.51 -11.14 33.29
C ALA A 13 27.96 -10.93 31.85
N ILE A 14 29.14 -11.47 31.56
CA ILE A 14 29.70 -11.63 30.23
C ILE A 14 28.83 -12.66 29.50
N GLY A 15 28.36 -12.30 28.32
CA GLY A 15 27.65 -13.18 27.40
C GLY A 15 27.75 -12.62 25.99
N ALA A 16 28.97 -12.63 25.45
CA ALA A 16 29.20 -12.38 24.03
C ALA A 16 28.61 -13.54 23.21
N VAL A 17 27.46 -13.30 22.60
CA VAL A 17 27.08 -13.95 21.35
C VAL A 17 26.66 -12.87 20.37
N SER A 18 27.47 -12.75 19.32
CA SER A 18 27.17 -12.00 18.12
C SER A 18 25.80 -12.42 17.60
N SER A 19 24.85 -11.51 17.67
CA SER A 19 23.77 -11.44 16.70
C SER A 19 23.47 -9.97 16.56
N CYS A 20 23.73 -9.45 15.36
CA CYS A 20 23.24 -8.16 14.91
C CYS A 20 21.71 -8.29 14.95
N GLY A 21 21.15 -8.04 16.13
CA GLY A 21 19.72 -8.10 16.38
C GLY A 21 19.12 -7.07 15.46
N GLU A 22 18.51 -7.57 14.38
CA GLU A 22 17.55 -6.84 13.57
C GLU A 22 16.74 -6.00 14.54
N LYS A 23 16.93 -4.68 14.44
CA LYS A 23 15.90 -3.75 14.86
C LYS A 23 14.65 -4.30 14.21
N GLU A 24 13.76 -4.90 15.00
CA GLU A 24 12.41 -5.22 14.57
C GLU A 24 11.99 -4.00 13.80
N ALA A 25 11.81 -4.18 12.49
CA ALA A 25 11.24 -3.19 11.63
C ALA A 25 9.88 -2.94 12.24
N GLU A 26 9.83 -1.90 13.07
CA GLU A 26 8.64 -1.34 13.66
C GLU A 26 7.68 -1.28 12.48
N LYS A 27 6.68 -2.17 12.53
CA LYS A 27 5.60 -2.16 11.57
C LYS A 27 5.07 -0.75 11.72
N VAL A 28 5.42 0.11 10.77
CA VAL A 28 4.79 1.41 10.60
C VAL A 28 3.35 1.05 10.29
N LYS A 29 2.57 0.88 11.36
CA LYS A 29 1.13 0.97 11.32
C LYS A 29 0.91 2.29 10.63
N VAL A 30 0.35 2.21 9.44
CA VAL A 30 -0.12 3.37 8.74
C VAL A 30 -1.19 3.96 9.65
N ASP A 31 -0.81 4.84 10.57
CA ASP A 31 -1.68 5.68 11.41
C ASP A 31 -2.31 6.75 10.51
N VAL A 32 -2.96 6.28 9.44
CA VAL A 32 -3.99 7.06 8.80
C VAL A 32 -5.22 6.72 9.61
N ALA A 33 -5.70 7.67 10.42
CA ALA A 33 -6.95 7.48 11.16
C ALA A 33 -7.98 6.84 10.21
N GLU A 34 -8.55 5.70 10.57
CA GLU A 34 -9.48 4.90 9.74
C GLU A 34 -10.73 5.70 9.28
N LYS A 35 -10.84 6.95 9.72
CA LYS A 35 -11.90 7.91 9.43
C LYS A 35 -11.51 8.98 8.39
N THR A 36 -10.29 8.97 7.86
CA THR A 36 -9.94 9.93 6.78
C THR A 36 -10.57 9.50 5.45
N PRO A 37 -11.01 10.47 4.64
CA PRO A 37 -11.51 10.20 3.29
C PRO A 37 -10.52 9.41 2.40
N ASP A 38 -9.22 9.69 2.52
CA ASP A 38 -8.15 8.99 1.81
C ASP A 38 -8.10 7.49 2.16
N TYR A 39 -8.21 7.16 3.45
CA TYR A 39 -8.26 5.77 3.91
C TYR A 39 -9.50 5.04 3.41
N LYS A 40 -10.67 5.70 3.44
CA LYS A 40 -11.90 5.12 2.91
C LYS A 40 -11.80 4.84 1.41
N ALA A 41 -11.19 5.76 0.65
CA ALA A 41 -10.96 5.54 -0.77
C ALA A 41 -9.97 4.40 -1.03
N TYR A 42 -8.90 4.32 -0.24
CA TYR A 42 -7.95 3.21 -0.28
C TYR A 42 -8.63 1.87 0.02
N ASP A 43 -9.46 1.82 1.07
CA ASP A 43 -10.20 0.62 1.48
C ASP A 43 -11.17 0.13 0.39
N LEU A 44 -11.84 1.06 -0.30
CA LEU A 44 -12.67 0.72 -1.45
C LEU A 44 -11.86 0.10 -2.58
N VAL A 45 -10.71 0.69 -2.91
CA VAL A 45 -9.86 0.21 -4.02
C VAL A 45 -9.26 -1.17 -3.71
N GLN A 46 -8.74 -1.39 -2.51
CA GLN A 46 -8.18 -2.70 -2.13
C GLN A 46 -9.23 -3.81 -2.15
N ASN A 47 -10.50 -3.47 -1.91
CA ASN A 47 -11.59 -4.43 -1.85
C ASN A 47 -12.25 -4.73 -3.19
N LEU A 48 -11.90 -4.00 -4.26
CA LEU A 48 -12.40 -4.27 -5.61
C LEU A 48 -12.04 -5.69 -6.05
N LYS A 49 -13.02 -6.40 -6.64
CA LYS A 49 -12.82 -7.76 -7.12
C LYS A 49 -11.66 -7.87 -8.10
N ILE A 50 -11.53 -6.92 -9.03
CA ILE A 50 -10.44 -6.91 -10.02
C ILE A 50 -9.05 -6.80 -9.35
N VAL A 51 -8.94 -6.05 -8.25
CA VAL A 51 -7.69 -5.90 -7.49
C VAL A 51 -7.36 -7.19 -6.75
N LYS A 52 -8.36 -7.83 -6.13
CA LYS A 52 -8.21 -9.14 -5.48
C LYS A 52 -7.81 -10.22 -6.47
N ASP A 53 -8.45 -10.27 -7.63
CA ASP A 53 -8.11 -11.23 -8.68
C ASP A 53 -6.67 -11.03 -9.18
N LEU A 54 -6.22 -9.76 -9.34
CA LEU A 54 -4.83 -9.45 -9.70
C LEU A 54 -3.84 -9.85 -8.60
N GLN A 55 -4.20 -9.64 -7.33
CA GLN A 55 -3.39 -10.07 -6.18
C GLN A 55 -3.22 -11.59 -6.19
N GLU A 56 -4.30 -12.36 -6.35
CA GLU A 56 -4.26 -13.82 -6.43
C GLU A 56 -3.37 -14.31 -7.57
N VAL A 57 -3.52 -13.74 -8.77
CA VAL A 57 -2.69 -14.10 -9.93
C VAL A 57 -1.22 -13.75 -9.69
N ALA A 58 -0.91 -12.60 -9.10
CA ALA A 58 0.46 -12.24 -8.77
C ALA A 58 1.05 -13.21 -7.72
N LEU A 59 0.29 -13.52 -6.67
CA LEU A 59 0.72 -14.45 -5.62
C LEU A 59 1.01 -15.84 -6.17
N SER A 60 0.20 -16.35 -7.11
CA SER A 60 0.44 -17.64 -7.77
C SER A 60 1.78 -17.71 -8.54
N LYS A 61 2.36 -16.54 -8.85
CA LYS A 61 3.64 -16.38 -9.56
C LYS A 61 4.78 -15.91 -8.66
N ASN A 62 4.60 -15.94 -7.34
CA ASN A 62 5.53 -15.36 -6.36
C ASN A 62 5.82 -13.86 -6.61
N GLN A 63 4.81 -13.13 -7.08
CA GLN A 63 4.84 -11.69 -7.34
C GLN A 63 3.91 -10.97 -6.36
N LYS A 64 4.03 -9.64 -6.27
CA LYS A 64 3.22 -8.83 -5.35
C LYS A 64 2.44 -7.76 -6.12
N ILE A 65 1.25 -7.45 -5.62
CA ILE A 65 0.50 -6.25 -5.99
C ILE A 65 0.54 -5.28 -4.82
N SER A 66 0.87 -4.02 -5.09
CA SER A 66 0.79 -2.91 -4.14
C SER A 66 -0.16 -1.82 -4.68
N LEU A 67 -0.81 -1.12 -3.75
CA LEU A 67 -1.60 0.07 -4.08
C LEU A 67 -0.78 1.31 -3.76
N GLN A 68 -0.66 2.19 -4.73
CA GLN A 68 0.07 3.45 -4.59
C GLN A 68 -0.91 4.61 -4.77
N LEU A 69 -1.10 5.40 -3.71
CA LEU A 69 -1.81 6.66 -3.80
C LEU A 69 -0.94 7.65 -4.58
N ARG A 70 -1.46 8.16 -5.70
CA ARG A 70 -0.75 9.10 -6.57
C ARG A 70 -1.15 10.52 -6.24
N LYS A 71 -0.46 11.12 -5.27
CA LYS A 71 -0.70 12.51 -4.85
C LYS A 71 -0.34 13.55 -5.91
N ASP A 72 0.54 13.19 -6.82
CA ASP A 72 0.93 14.00 -7.97
C ASP A 72 -0.13 14.02 -9.08
N LEU A 73 -0.99 13.00 -9.16
CA LEU A 73 -2.23 13.07 -9.93
C LEU A 73 -3.35 13.83 -9.20
N LEU A 74 -3.15 14.17 -7.91
CA LEU A 74 -4.02 15.10 -7.16
C LEU A 74 -3.70 16.57 -7.46
N ASN A 75 -2.78 16.87 -8.39
CA ASN A 75 -2.43 18.24 -8.72
C ASN A 75 -3.56 18.90 -9.53
N GLY A 76 -4.49 19.49 -8.80
CA GLY A 76 -5.56 20.34 -9.29
C GLY A 76 -6.95 19.75 -9.09
N SER A 77 -7.54 19.98 -7.92
CA SER A 77 -8.97 20.29 -7.70
C SER A 77 -10.05 19.49 -8.44
N ASN A 78 -9.79 18.26 -8.90
CA ASN A 78 -10.76 17.48 -9.67
C ASN A 78 -11.73 16.67 -8.80
N GLY A 79 -11.51 16.63 -7.48
CA GLY A 79 -12.36 15.95 -6.51
C GLY A 79 -12.27 14.42 -6.61
N TYR A 80 -11.05 13.89 -6.83
CA TYR A 80 -10.80 12.45 -6.92
C TYR A 80 -9.52 12.02 -6.19
N TYR A 81 -9.58 10.89 -5.51
CA TYR A 81 -8.42 10.13 -5.04
C TYR A 81 -7.91 9.19 -6.14
N TRP A 82 -6.65 9.33 -6.54
CA TRP A 82 -6.03 8.51 -7.58
C TRP A 82 -5.14 7.40 -7.00
N PHE A 83 -5.38 6.17 -7.43
CA PHE A 83 -4.63 4.99 -7.03
C PHE A 83 -4.07 4.27 -8.25
N GLN A 84 -2.84 3.77 -8.11
CA GLN A 84 -2.25 2.83 -9.04
C GLN A 84 -2.14 1.47 -8.39
N VAL A 85 -2.60 0.46 -9.11
CA VAL A 85 -2.36 -0.94 -8.76
C VAL A 85 -1.09 -1.35 -9.47
N VAL A 86 -0.03 -1.56 -8.70
CA VAL A 86 1.31 -1.82 -9.21
C VAL A 86 1.69 -3.25 -8.93
N GLN A 87 2.10 -3.97 -9.97
CA GLN A 87 2.69 -5.30 -9.85
C GLN A 87 4.20 -5.20 -9.74
N GLU A 88 4.76 -5.86 -8.74
CA GLU A 88 6.19 -5.97 -8.49
C GLU A 88 6.68 -7.34 -8.95
N ILE A 89 7.63 -7.35 -9.89
CA ILE A 89 8.27 -8.53 -10.47
C ILE A 89 9.78 -8.37 -10.28
N GLY A 90 10.30 -8.90 -9.17
CA GLY A 90 11.68 -8.60 -8.74
C GLY A 90 11.87 -7.08 -8.58
N PRO A 91 12.88 -6.47 -9.25
CA PRO A 91 13.07 -5.02 -9.20
C PRO A 91 12.11 -4.22 -10.10
N THR A 92 11.36 -4.89 -10.98
CA THR A 92 10.50 -4.22 -11.97
C THR A 92 9.13 -3.90 -11.39
N LYS A 93 8.65 -2.67 -11.62
CA LYS A 93 7.30 -2.23 -11.26
C LYS A 93 6.48 -1.99 -12.53
N LEU A 94 5.31 -2.62 -12.60
CA LEU A 94 4.38 -2.48 -13.72
C LEU A 94 3.04 -1.96 -13.20
N VAL A 95 2.58 -0.83 -13.73
CA VAL A 95 1.22 -0.35 -13.45
C VAL A 95 0.24 -1.28 -14.18
N LYS A 96 -0.70 -1.85 -13.44
CA LYS A 96 -1.72 -2.75 -13.97
C LYS A 96 -3.06 -2.07 -14.20
N LEU A 97 -3.38 -1.09 -13.38
CA LEU A 97 -4.55 -0.26 -13.59
C LEU A 97 -4.43 1.05 -12.81
N ASN A 98 -5.15 2.05 -13.30
CA ASN A 98 -5.31 3.35 -12.65
C ASN A 98 -6.76 3.47 -12.18
N VAL A 99 -6.97 3.64 -10.87
CA VAL A 99 -8.29 3.83 -10.25
C VAL A 99 -8.41 5.27 -9.79
N LYS A 100 -9.58 5.86 -9.98
CA LYS A 100 -9.95 7.10 -9.32
C LYS A 100 -11.24 6.93 -8.54
N VAL A 101 -11.29 7.55 -7.37
CA VAL A 101 -12.43 7.51 -6.44
C VAL A 101 -12.91 8.93 -6.21
N ARG A 102 -14.17 9.23 -6.52
CA ARG A 102 -14.75 10.56 -6.31
C ARG A 102 -14.79 10.90 -4.82
N GLU A 103 -14.24 12.04 -4.41
CA GLU A 103 -14.14 12.42 -3.00
C GLU A 103 -15.51 12.56 -2.31
N THR A 104 -16.49 13.12 -3.03
CA THR A 104 -17.81 13.43 -2.50
C THR A 104 -18.74 12.22 -2.41
N THR A 105 -18.65 11.30 -3.37
CA THR A 105 -19.59 10.17 -3.48
C THR A 105 -18.93 8.82 -3.25
N PHE A 106 -17.60 8.78 -3.16
CA PHE A 106 -16.80 7.55 -3.16
C PHE A 106 -17.06 6.63 -4.36
N LYS A 107 -17.58 7.18 -5.46
CA LYS A 107 -17.76 6.43 -6.71
C LYS A 107 -16.40 6.04 -7.27
N VAL A 108 -16.22 4.75 -7.50
CA VAL A 108 -15.00 4.18 -8.09
C VAL A 108 -15.13 4.15 -9.62
N THR A 109 -14.07 4.55 -10.30
CA THR A 109 -13.91 4.44 -11.75
C THR A 109 -12.49 4.01 -12.07
N ILE A 110 -12.33 3.22 -13.12
CA ILE A 110 -11.04 2.71 -13.59
C ILE A 110 -10.77 3.35 -14.95
N LEU A 111 -9.58 3.92 -15.12
CA LEU A 111 -9.16 4.48 -16.39
C LEU A 111 -8.81 3.34 -17.34
N ASP A 112 -9.37 3.40 -18.54
CA ASP A 112 -9.03 2.49 -19.62
C ASP A 112 -7.74 2.94 -20.31
N ASP A 113 -6.66 2.20 -20.11
CA ASP A 113 -5.33 2.56 -20.65
C ASP A 113 -5.30 2.57 -22.20
N ASN A 114 -6.26 1.94 -22.88
CA ASN A 114 -6.29 1.90 -24.35
C ASN A 114 -6.90 3.17 -24.99
N ASN A 115 -7.87 3.81 -24.34
CA ASN A 115 -8.59 4.95 -24.94
C ASN A 115 -8.84 6.12 -23.97
N GLY A 116 -8.37 6.02 -22.72
CA GLY A 116 -8.54 7.02 -21.68
C GLY A 116 -9.97 7.16 -21.15
N ALA A 117 -10.87 6.22 -21.46
CA ALA A 117 -12.25 6.26 -20.98
C ALA A 117 -12.35 5.89 -19.50
N ASP A 118 -13.34 6.48 -18.81
CA ASP A 118 -13.69 6.05 -17.46
C ASP A 118 -14.66 4.89 -17.52
N LEU A 119 -14.25 3.75 -16.96
CA LEU A 119 -15.07 2.56 -16.85
C LEU A 119 -15.46 2.32 -15.39
N THR A 120 -16.65 1.75 -15.18
CA THR A 120 -16.96 1.10 -13.91
C THR A 120 -16.06 -0.13 -13.71
N PRO A 121 -15.84 -0.60 -12.47
CA PRO A 121 -15.11 -1.82 -12.21
C PRO A 121 -15.63 -3.04 -13.00
N GLU A 122 -16.95 -3.15 -13.16
CA GLU A 122 -17.60 -4.23 -13.91
C GLU A 122 -17.32 -4.14 -15.42
N GLU A 123 -17.43 -2.94 -16.00
CA GLU A 123 -17.13 -2.71 -17.43
C GLU A 123 -15.65 -2.99 -17.73
N TYR A 124 -14.75 -2.53 -16.86
CA TYR A 124 -13.32 -2.79 -17.00
C TYR A 124 -13.02 -4.29 -16.90
N ALA A 125 -13.58 -5.00 -15.92
CA ALA A 125 -13.36 -6.44 -15.74
C ALA A 125 -13.92 -7.26 -16.92
N LYS A 126 -15.02 -6.81 -17.54
CA LYS A 126 -15.56 -7.43 -18.76
C LYS A 126 -14.65 -7.21 -19.96
N LYS A 127 -14.06 -6.02 -20.10
CA LYS A 127 -13.16 -5.67 -21.20
C LYS A 127 -11.78 -6.32 -21.06
N TYR A 128 -11.28 -6.40 -19.82
CA TYR A 128 -9.96 -6.91 -19.46
C TYR A 128 -10.07 -8.01 -18.40
N PRO A 129 -10.58 -9.21 -18.76
CA PRO A 129 -10.75 -10.29 -17.80
C PRO A 129 -9.39 -10.77 -17.27
N VAL A 130 -9.27 -10.85 -15.95
CA VAL A 130 -8.09 -11.43 -15.29
C VAL A 130 -8.17 -12.95 -15.42
N LYS A 131 -7.28 -13.52 -16.23
CA LYS A 131 -7.16 -14.97 -16.38
C LYS A 131 -6.45 -15.56 -15.16
N LYS A 132 -7.16 -16.37 -14.39
CA LYS A 132 -6.58 -17.24 -13.36
C LYS A 132 -6.06 -18.50 -14.07
N ASN A 133 -4.78 -18.80 -13.88
CA ASN A 133 -4.19 -20.05 -14.38
C ASN A 133 -4.41 -21.17 -13.36
#